data_AF-A0A537SFT1-F1
#
_entry.id   AF-A0A537SFT1-F1
#
_cell.length_a   1.000
_cell.length_b   1.000
_cell.length_c   1.000
_cell.angle_alpha   90.00
_cell.angle_beta   90.00
_cell.angle_gamma   90.00
#
_symmetry.space_group_name_H-M   'P 1'
#
loop_
_entity.id
_entity.type
_entity.pdbx_description
1 polymer ?
#
loop_
_entity_poly.entity_id
_entity_poly.type
_entity_poly.pdbx_seq_one_letter_code
_entity_poly.pdbx_strand_id
1 'polypeptide(L)' 'MAETAAYPYATHLDIKFDPLTLIDVSLLAKTVTDQWYNQTLCRVNESVIRLGVMQGEYHWHKH' A
#
# COMPACT_ATOMS: atom_id res chain seq x y z
N MET A 1 5.14 -15.20 -24.83
CA MET A 1 4.64 -13.86 -24.45
C MET A 1 3.79 -14.08 -23.21
N ALA A 2 4.25 -13.68 -22.02
CA ALA A 2 3.49 -13.89 -20.79
C ALA A 2 2.30 -12.93 -20.80
N GLU A 3 1.08 -13.46 -20.65
CA GLU A 3 -0.14 -12.67 -20.46
C GLU A 3 0.05 -11.76 -19.25
N THR A 4 -0.21 -10.46 -19.42
CA THR A 4 -0.27 -9.52 -18.30
C THR A 4 -1.56 -9.80 -17.55
N ALA A 5 -1.49 -10.67 -16.53
CA ALA A 5 -2.60 -10.88 -15.63
C ALA A 5 -2.98 -9.54 -14.98
N ALA A 6 -4.24 -9.15 -15.11
CA ALA A 6 -4.77 -7.98 -14.40
C ALA A 6 -4.93 -8.36 -12.94
N TYR A 7 -3.95 -8.02 -12.13
CA TYR A 7 -3.98 -8.25 -10.70
C TYR A 7 -4.78 -7.13 -10.01
N PRO A 8 -5.78 -7.46 -9.16
CA PRO A 8 -6.64 -6.47 -8.53
C PRO A 8 -5.97 -5.85 -7.29
N TYR A 9 -5.03 -4.92 -7.48
CA TYR A 9 -4.48 -4.15 -6.36
C TYR A 9 -5.42 -3.02 -5.95
N ALA A 10 -5.65 -2.88 -4.65
CA ALA A 10 -6.14 -1.63 -4.07
C ALA A 10 -4.93 -0.71 -3.84
N THR A 11 -4.57 0.09 -4.85
CA THR A 11 -3.45 1.03 -4.77
C THR A 11 -3.93 2.47 -4.62
N HIS A 12 -3.58 3.10 -3.50
CA HIS A 12 -3.91 4.46 -3.12
C HIS A 12 -2.62 5.28 -3.00
N LEU A 13 -2.39 6.19 -3.94
CA LEU A 13 -1.14 6.95 -4.04
C LEU A 13 -1.20 8.33 -3.38
N ASP A 14 -2.39 8.77 -2.99
CA ASP A 14 -2.65 9.98 -2.23
C ASP A 14 -2.01 9.94 -0.83
N ILE A 15 -1.50 11.09 -0.38
CA ILE A 15 -0.94 11.21 0.97
C ILE A 15 -2.10 11.25 1.96
N LYS A 16 -2.15 10.27 2.86
CA LYS A 16 -3.24 10.11 3.83
C LYS A 16 -3.05 10.93 5.10
N PHE A 17 -1.81 11.21 5.50
CA PHE A 17 -1.50 11.86 6.78
C PHE A 17 -0.51 13.01 6.62
N ASP A 18 -0.74 14.07 7.37
CA ASP A 18 0.14 15.22 7.47
C ASP A 18 1.43 14.89 8.26
N PRO A 19 2.51 15.67 8.07
CA PRO A 19 3.74 15.54 8.85
C PRO A 19 3.49 15.58 10.36
N LEU A 20 4.28 14.81 11.13
CA LEU A 20 4.22 14.71 12.59
C LEU A 20 2.89 14.13 13.16
N THR A 21 2.03 13.58 12.31
CA THR A 21 0.84 12.83 12.74
C THR A 21 1.24 11.47 13.33
N LEU A 22 0.69 11.12 14.50
CA LEU A 22 0.82 9.77 15.03
C LEU A 22 -0.07 8.81 14.23
N ILE A 23 0.53 7.79 13.62
CA ILE A 23 -0.18 6.82 12.77
C ILE A 23 -0.24 5.47 13.49
N ASP A 24 -1.45 5.00 13.81
CA ASP A 24 -1.66 3.62 14.25
C ASP A 24 -1.74 2.69 13.04
N VAL A 25 -0.58 2.17 12.65
CA VAL A 25 -0.45 1.26 11.50
C VAL A 25 -1.18 -0.06 11.73
N SER A 26 -1.26 -0.54 12.98
CA SER A 26 -1.92 -1.81 13.30
C SER A 26 -3.42 -1.72 13.15
N LEU A 27 -4.02 -0.62 13.63
CA LEU A 27 -5.43 -0.35 13.42
C LEU A 27 -5.75 -0.19 11.94
N LEU A 28 -4.94 0.58 11.20
CA LEU A 28 -5.13 0.77 9.77
C LEU A 28 -5.09 -0.56 9.00
N ALA A 29 -4.11 -1.42 9.29
CA ALA A 29 -4.00 -2.73 8.65
C ALA A 29 -5.23 -3.62 8.90
N LYS A 30 -5.83 -3.56 10.10
CA LYS A 30 -7.05 -4.32 10.44
C LYS A 30 -8.30 -3.85 9.67
N THR A 31 -8.32 -2.62 9.16
CA THR A 31 -9.45 -2.10 8.37
C THR A 31 -9.41 -2.53 6.91
N VAL A 32 -8.28 -3.07 6.43
CA VAL A 32 -8.12 -3.48 5.03
C VAL A 32 -8.86 -4.78 4.78
N THR A 33 -9.69 -4.79 3.74
CA THR A 33 -10.43 -5.98 3.27
C THR A 33 -9.91 -6.52 1.94
N ASP A 34 -9.08 -5.75 1.24
CA ASP A 34 -8.46 -6.16 -0.03
C ASP A 34 -7.34 -7.17 0.22
N GLN A 35 -7.18 -8.13 -0.71
CA GLN A 35 -6.09 -9.12 -0.60
C GLN A 35 -4.73 -8.44 -0.71
N TRP A 36 -4.58 -7.50 -1.66
CA TRP A 36 -3.35 -6.73 -1.87
C TRP A 36 -3.66 -5.24 -1.85
N TYR A 37 -3.28 -4.60 -0.75
CA TYR A 37 -3.52 -3.18 -0.49
C TYR A 37 -2.21 -2.41 -0.40
N ASN A 38 -2.15 -1.23 -1.01
CA ASN A 38 -1.02 -0.31 -0.94
C ASN A 38 -1.53 1.12 -0.72
N GLN A 39 -1.14 1.77 0.37
CA GLN A 39 -1.52 3.15 0.67
C GLN A 39 -0.30 4.00 0.97
N THR A 40 -0.16 5.12 0.29
CA THR A 40 0.77 6.18 0.71
C THR A 40 0.30 6.79 2.03
N LEU A 41 1.12 6.67 3.07
CA LEU A 41 0.82 7.23 4.40
C LEU A 41 1.23 8.69 4.48
N CYS A 42 2.52 8.97 4.23
CA CYS A 42 3.08 10.31 4.33
C CYS A 42 4.30 10.48 3.41
N ARG A 43 4.66 11.74 3.18
CA ARG A 43 5.88 12.13 2.44
C ARG A 43 6.99 12.46 3.43
N VAL A 44 8.19 11.97 3.16
CA VAL A 44 9.44 12.29 3.86
C VAL A 44 10.43 12.78 2.82
N ASN A 45 10.65 14.09 2.76
CA ASN A 45 11.43 14.77 1.73
C ASN A 45 10.93 14.42 0.31
N GLU A 46 11.77 13.78 -0.52
CA GLU A 46 11.46 13.32 -1.87
C GLU A 46 10.95 11.87 -1.92
N SER A 47 10.79 11.22 -0.77
CA SER A 47 10.32 9.83 -0.63
C SER A 47 8.94 9.75 0.01
N VAL A 48 8.30 8.60 -0.11
CA VAL A 48 7.01 8.30 0.55
C VAL A 48 7.10 7.03 1.37
N ILE A 49 6.42 7.02 2.51
CA ILE A 49 6.19 5.81 3.30
C ILE A 49 4.84 5.24 2.92
N ARG A 50 4.78 3.94 2.63
CA ARG A 50 3.55 3.23 2.28
C ARG A 50 3.27 2.07 3.21
N LEU A 51 1.99 1.82 3.48
CA LEU A 51 1.52 0.60 4.10
C LEU A 51 1.11 -0.39 3.01
N GLY A 52 1.75 -1.56 3.01
CA GLY A 52 1.29 -2.72 2.26
C GLY A 52 0.59 -3.70 3.20
N VAL A 53 -0.62 -4.14 2.85
CA VAL A 53 -1.27 -5.30 3.49
C VAL A 53 -1.44 -6.36 2.43
N MET A 54 -0.95 -7.56 2.74
CA MET A 54 -0.89 -8.68 1.81
C MET A 54 -1.54 -9.90 2.43
N GLN A 55 -2.44 -10.53 1.70
CA GLN A 55 -3.05 -11.81 2.03
C GLN A 55 -2.83 -12.78 0.86
N GLY A 56 -2.36 -13.99 1.16
CA GLY A 56 -2.08 -15.00 0.15
C GLY A 56 -0.75 -14.79 -0.57
N GLU A 57 -0.66 -15.31 -1.78
CA GLU A 57 0.52 -15.16 -2.63
C GLU A 57 0.57 -13.74 -3.19
N TYR A 58 1.75 -13.26 -3.56
CA TYR A 58 1.93 -12.00 -4.26
C TYR A 58 2.73 -12.26 -5.52
N HIS A 59 2.34 -11.62 -6.62
CA HIS A 59 3.05 -11.80 -7.90
C HIS A 59 4.48 -11.23 -7.85
N TRP A 60 5.35 -11.77 -8.69
CA TRP A 60 6.65 -11.19 -8.95
C TRP A 60 6.51 -9.85 -9.66
N HIS A 61 7.18 -8.82 -9.12
CA HIS A 61 7.24 -7.50 -9.73
C HIS A 61 8.64 -6.90 -9.65
N LYS A 62 8.84 -5.80 -10.38
CA LYS A 62 10.08 -5.02 -10.40
C LYS A 62 9.78 -3.58 -9.99
N HIS A 63 10.73 -2.96 -9.30
CA HIS A 63 10.78 -1.53 -8.99
C HIS A 63 11.70 -0.79 -9.95
#